data_AF-A0A9D9JHF3-F1
#
_entry.id   AF-A0A9D9JHF3-F1
#
_cell.length_a   1.000
_cell.length_b   1.000
_cell.length_c   1.000
_cell.angle_alpha   90.00
_cell.angle_beta   90.00
_cell.angle_gamma   90.00
#
_symmetry.space_group_name_H-M   'P 1'
#
loop_
_entity.id
_entity.type
_entity.pdbx_description
1 polymer ?
#
loop_
_entity_poly.entity_id
_entity_poly.type
_entity_poly.pdbx_seq_one_letter_code
_entity_poly.pdbx_strand_id
1 'polypeptide(L)' 'MKAATAAAGYRMAVTTQPGRAGADDDPLALPRLRVSGEMTLEQFAVLLTVSN' A
#
# COMPACT_ATOMS: atom_id res chain seq x y z
N MET A 1 -10.25 -0.37 13.25
CA MET A 1 -9.65 0.79 12.54
C MET A 1 -10.49 1.25 11.36
N LYS A 2 -10.72 0.43 10.32
CA LYS A 2 -11.47 0.85 9.10
C LYS A 2 -12.81 1.56 9.41
N ALA A 3 -13.63 0.99 10.30
CA ALA A 3 -14.90 1.60 10.71
C ALA A 3 -14.73 2.98 11.38
N ALA A 4 -13.72 3.15 12.24
CA ALA A 4 -13.42 4.44 12.86
C ALA A 4 -12.86 5.45 11.84
N THR A 5 -12.03 4.99 10.90
CA THR A 5 -11.51 5.80 9.79
C THR A 5 -12.64 6.28 8.87
N ALA A 6 -13.60 5.41 8.54
CA ALA A 6 -14.79 5.78 7.78
C ALA A 6 -15.68 6.78 8.55
N ALA A 7 -15.93 6.52 9.85
CA ALA A 7 -16.73 7.40 10.70
C ALA A 7 -16.12 8.80 10.85
N ALA A 8 -14.78 8.91 10.76
CA ALA A 8 -14.07 10.18 10.76
C ALA A 8 -14.06 10.90 9.38
N GLY A 9 -14.73 10.35 8.36
CA GLY A 9 -14.88 10.99 7.04
C GLY A 9 -13.71 10.79 6.08
N TYR A 10 -12.75 9.92 6.42
CA TYR A 10 -11.66 9.59 5.49
C TYR A 10 -12.18 8.72 4.35
N ARG A 11 -11.75 9.03 3.12
CA ARG A 11 -12.12 8.29 1.91
C ARG A 11 -11.06 7.27 1.48
N MET A 12 -9.85 7.39 2.00
CA MET A 12 -8.74 6.48 1.72
C MET A 12 -7.87 6.28 2.95
N ALA A 13 -7.32 5.09 3.11
CA ALA A 13 -6.30 4.79 4.12
C ALA A 13 -5.36 3.68 3.65
N VAL A 14 -4.12 3.74 4.13
CA VAL A 14 -3.06 2.80 3.79
C VAL A 14 -2.66 1.96 5.00
N THR A 15 -2.24 0.73 4.75
CA THR A 15 -1.75 -0.20 5.78
C THR A 15 -0.24 -0.42 5.65
N THR A 16 0.34 -1.27 6.48
CA THR A 16 1.72 -1.75 6.31
C THR A 16 1.78 -3.13 5.65
N GLN A 17 0.64 -3.66 5.17
CA GLN A 17 0.63 -4.89 4.39
C GLN A 17 1.39 -4.66 3.07
N PRO A 18 2.36 -5.52 2.74
CA PRO A 18 3.11 -5.39 1.50
C PRO A 18 2.21 -5.69 0.30
N GLY A 19 2.27 -4.86 -0.72
CA GLY A 19 1.54 -5.09 -1.97
C GLY A 19 1.33 -3.84 -2.79
N ARG A 20 0.95 -4.05 -4.05
CA ARG A 20 0.51 -2.99 -4.96
C ARG A 20 -0.99 -2.78 -4.77
N ALA A 21 -1.38 -1.52 -4.59
CA ALA A 21 -2.79 -1.15 -4.54
C ALA A 21 -3.40 -1.08 -5.96
N GLY A 22 -4.58 -1.66 -6.12
CA GLY A 22 -5.40 -1.63 -7.33
C GLY A 22 -6.75 -0.93 -7.09
N ALA A 23 -7.53 -0.75 -8.16
CA ALA A 23 -8.85 -0.11 -8.09
C ALA A 23 -9.90 -0.96 -7.35
N ASP A 24 -9.70 -2.28 -7.31
CA ASP A 24 -10.60 -3.23 -6.68
C ASP A 24 -10.28 -3.47 -5.19
N ASP A 25 -9.21 -2.88 -4.67
CA ASP A 25 -8.86 -2.96 -3.25
C ASP A 25 -9.81 -2.15 -2.38
N ASP A 26 -9.95 -2.55 -1.11
CA ASP A 26 -10.66 -1.76 -0.11
C ASP A 26 -9.97 -0.39 0.07
N PRO A 27 -10.65 0.73 -0.24
CA PRO A 27 -10.04 2.05 -0.23
C PRO A 27 -9.56 2.47 1.17
N LEU A 28 -10.10 1.86 2.24
CA LEU A 28 -9.69 2.13 3.61
C LEU A 28 -8.63 1.15 4.13
N ALA A 29 -8.03 0.36 3.25
CA ALA A 29 -7.09 -0.69 3.61
C ALA A 29 -6.00 -0.96 2.56
N LEU A 30 -5.61 0.07 1.81
CA LEU A 30 -4.71 -0.08 0.67
C LEU A 30 -3.33 -0.61 1.11
N PRO A 31 -2.75 -1.62 0.43
CA PRO A 31 -1.40 -2.09 0.69
C PRO A 31 -0.36 -1.05 0.24
N ARG A 32 0.89 -1.20 0.69
CA ARG A 32 2.00 -0.34 0.28
C ARG A 32 3.24 -1.15 -0.06
N LEU A 33 4.01 -0.66 -1.02
CA LEU A 33 5.38 -1.10 -1.24
C LEU A 33 6.25 -0.52 -0.13
N ARG A 34 6.97 -1.39 0.59
CA ARG A 34 7.93 -0.98 1.61
C ARG A 34 9.29 -0.77 0.96
N VAL A 35 9.86 0.41 1.11
CA VAL A 35 11.25 0.73 0.76
C VAL A 35 12.09 0.67 2.03
N SER A 36 13.26 0.01 1.98
CA SER A 36 14.25 -0.01 3.07
C SER A 36 15.56 0.63 2.63
N GLY A 37 16.36 1.10 3.60
CA GLY A 37 17.62 1.81 3.32
C GLY A 37 18.68 0.95 2.62
N GLU A 38 18.63 -0.37 2.80
CA GLU A 38 19.59 -1.31 2.22
C GLU A 38 19.23 -1.77 0.79
N MET A 39 18.15 -1.24 0.19
CA MET A 39 17.74 -1.64 -1.16
C MET A 39 18.67 -1.03 -2.22
N THR A 40 19.12 -1.88 -3.16
CA THR A 40 19.75 -1.40 -4.40
C THR A 40 18.70 -0.79 -5.34
N LEU A 41 19.17 -0.03 -6.34
CA LEU A 41 18.30 0.49 -7.39
C LEU A 41 17.61 -0.63 -8.18
N GLU A 42 18.28 -1.77 -8.42
CA GLU A 42 17.63 -2.90 -9.10
C GLU A 42 16.53 -3.50 -8.24
N GLN A 43 16.77 -3.67 -6.93
CA GLN A 43 15.74 -4.19 -6.01
C GLN A 43 14.54 -3.24 -5.91
N PHE A 44 14.79 -1.94 -5.89
CA PHE A 44 13.73 -0.94 -5.95
C PHE A 44 12.95 -1.01 -7.27
N ALA A 45 13.64 -1.14 -8.41
CA ALA A 45 12.97 -1.28 -9.70
C ALA A 45 12.09 -2.54 -9.76
N VAL A 46 12.56 -3.66 -9.21
CA VAL A 46 11.76 -4.90 -9.10
C VAL A 46 10.47 -4.63 -8.33
N LEU A 47 10.52 -3.97 -7.17
CA LEU A 47 9.32 -3.64 -6.38
C LEU A 47 8.24 -2.88 -7.18
N LEU A 48 8.64 -2.01 -8.12
CA LEU A 48 7.71 -1.24 -8.95
C LEU A 48 7.07 -2.05 -10.09
N THR A 49 7.71 -3.16 -10.48
CA THR A 49 7.29 -3.98 -11.63
C THR A 49 6.48 -5.22 -11.24
N VAL A 50 6.56 -5.67 -9.99
CA VAL A 50 5.78 -6.83 -9.53
C VAL A 50 4.29 -6.49 -9.59
N SER A 51 3.56 -7.25 -10.40
CA SER A 51 2.10 -7.24 -10.45
C SER A 51 1.59 -8.36 -9.55
N ASN A 52 0.62 -8.04 -8.69
CA ASN A 52 -0.18 -9.04 -7.98
C ASN A 52 -1.28 -9.57 -8.90
#